data_AF-A0A1Q9CB37-F1
#
_entry.id   AF-A0A1Q9CB37-F1
#
_cell.length_a   1.000
_cell.length_b   1.000
_cell.length_c   1.000
_cell.angle_alpha   90.00
_cell.angle_beta   90.00
_cell.angle_gamma   90.00
#
_symmetry.space_group_name_H-M   'P 1'
#
loop_
_entity.id
_entity.type
_entity.pdbx_description
1 polymer ?
#
loop_
_entity_poly.entity_id
_entity_poly.type
_entity_poly.pdbx_seq_one_letter_code
_entity_poly.pdbx_strand_id
1 'polypeptide(L)'
;MAWVLRSAVLFLACFGVTASGSGADTHNTDDSAHANGVGFAVAAESKQTLTGKALRGPATREREPDPDQDPIPMPSIHFIAEYIDMASKQIATELAYIPARPYLNIITNSSPMQLVMGGVASWAYDIEYFKGAYPEGWAGGWKVVAEYVNTTQSLMVDGHDVVVLMAKGSVCAVTFSGTHGLADWSTNFNLRTSSLPQCGIYGVHEGFFENFLQFMLNDAWSEKFEPYLAENCTEVHATGHSQGAAVAAVFAACMNGAGKNLTLPDLWRWGKLVHKGRTVSTRVNVTDLHGYGGPGVSQTQFWNYLAPDGVFPGYRFFNQDYMSFDPVPWLTYAFRLAHTKEAVVKMSDRPQRWAAGTSESMFEPTTVSFVPDIMIHLPAEYIRRIIMATRFVNVKVAYAQGLPERSARPLLGGKPSCYATVEAVNRKWAVTPRTSTKKNTASPTWGETMLLEEYEPGDELEVKLWDAVWPWGADKALGRLKLQSQAFDPHGFEGWVPMDSGIRLKVSVVISYRDLDSL
;
A
#
# COMPACT_ATOMS: atom_id res chain seq x y z
N MET A 1 1.63 -24.17 24.28
CA MET A 1 0.73 -23.04 23.95
C MET A 1 -0.73 -23.43 23.64
N ALA A 2 -1.04 -24.68 23.28
CA ALA A 2 -2.41 -25.12 22.95
C ALA A 2 -3.37 -25.39 24.14
N TRP A 3 -2.96 -25.16 25.40
CA TRP A 3 -3.76 -25.52 26.59
C TRP A 3 -4.40 -24.32 27.30
N VAL A 4 -3.98 -23.09 26.99
CA VAL A 4 -4.51 -21.86 27.63
C VAL A 4 -5.83 -21.38 26.96
N LEU A 5 -6.11 -21.83 25.72
CA LEU A 5 -7.27 -21.40 24.94
C LEU A 5 -8.59 -22.14 25.24
N ARG A 6 -8.58 -23.22 26.03
CA ARG A 6 -9.82 -23.94 26.40
C ARG A 6 -10.58 -23.32 27.58
N SER A 7 -9.93 -22.45 28.37
CA SER A 7 -10.54 -21.89 29.58
C SER A 7 -11.36 -20.61 29.34
N ALA A 8 -11.12 -19.88 28.25
CA ALA A 8 -11.84 -18.64 27.96
C ALA A 8 -13.25 -18.86 27.37
N VAL A 9 -13.49 -20.00 26.72
CA VAL A 9 -14.78 -20.29 26.05
C VAL A 9 -15.84 -20.82 27.03
N LEU A 10 -15.46 -21.30 28.22
CA LEU A 10 -16.40 -21.80 29.23
C LEU A 10 -16.92 -20.73 30.21
N PHE A 11 -16.37 -19.52 30.24
CA PHE A 11 -16.73 -18.49 31.21
C PHE A 11 -17.95 -17.62 30.80
N LEU A 12 -18.41 -17.73 29.55
CA LEU A 12 -19.54 -16.93 29.02
C LEU A 12 -20.89 -17.68 28.97
N ALA A 13 -20.97 -18.93 29.44
CA ALA A 13 -22.18 -19.74 29.38
C ALA A 13 -23.03 -19.76 30.68
N CYS A 14 -22.69 -18.97 31.70
CA CYS A 14 -23.37 -19.04 33.00
C CYS A 14 -23.68 -17.68 33.59
N PHE A 15 -24.52 -16.86 32.96
CA PHE A 15 -25.41 -15.92 33.68
C PHE A 15 -26.64 -15.62 32.82
N GLY A 16 -27.66 -16.46 32.94
CA GLY A 16 -29.03 -16.10 32.60
C GLY A 16 -29.68 -15.47 33.82
N VAL A 17 -30.11 -14.21 33.70
CA VAL A 17 -31.01 -13.58 34.67
C VAL A 17 -32.27 -13.15 33.92
N THR A 18 -33.37 -13.80 34.29
CA THR A 18 -34.74 -13.43 33.96
C THR A 18 -35.21 -12.32 34.90
N ALA A 19 -35.89 -11.31 34.36
CA ALA A 19 -36.89 -10.54 35.11
C ALA A 19 -37.93 -9.93 34.15
N SER A 20 -39.17 -10.32 34.37
CA SER A 20 -40.42 -9.90 33.74
C SER A 20 -40.89 -8.51 34.20
N GLY A 21 -41.69 -7.83 33.39
CA GLY A 21 -42.50 -6.69 33.83
C GLY A 21 -43.53 -6.24 32.79
N SER A 22 -44.76 -6.72 32.94
CA SER A 22 -45.98 -6.37 32.22
C SER A 22 -46.52 -4.98 32.56
N GLY A 23 -47.22 -4.33 31.62
CA GLY A 23 -48.13 -3.22 31.92
C GLY A 23 -48.69 -2.56 30.66
N ALA A 24 -49.96 -2.84 30.36
CA ALA A 24 -50.77 -2.16 29.36
C ALA A 24 -51.18 -0.76 29.84
N ASP A 25 -51.42 0.18 28.92
CA ASP A 25 -52.70 0.91 28.86
C ASP A 25 -52.81 1.80 27.62
N THR A 26 -54.03 1.82 27.08
CA THR A 26 -54.53 2.55 25.92
C THR A 26 -55.04 3.94 26.31
N HIS A 27 -54.85 4.96 25.48
CA HIS A 27 -55.88 6.01 25.29
C HIS A 27 -55.69 6.80 23.98
N ASN A 28 -56.76 6.76 23.17
CA ASN A 28 -57.10 7.69 22.08
C ASN A 28 -57.37 9.10 22.64
N THR A 29 -57.06 10.15 21.86
CA THR A 29 -58.06 11.12 21.36
C THR A 29 -57.48 11.98 20.24
N ASP A 30 -58.32 12.21 19.23
CA ASP A 30 -58.22 13.17 18.13
C ASP A 30 -57.91 14.61 18.62
N ASP A 31 -57.31 15.43 17.74
CA ASP A 31 -58.01 16.64 17.30
C ASP A 31 -57.42 17.27 16.03
N SER A 32 -58.26 18.10 15.42
CA SER A 32 -58.30 18.39 14.00
C SER A 32 -57.96 19.85 13.66
N ALA A 33 -57.61 20.04 12.38
CA ALA A 33 -58.06 21.12 11.49
C ALA A 33 -57.26 22.43 11.28
N HIS A 34 -57.30 22.82 9.98
CA HIS A 34 -57.28 24.15 9.35
C HIS A 34 -55.98 24.77 8.81
N ALA A 35 -55.74 24.48 7.51
CA ALA A 35 -55.80 25.41 6.35
C ALA A 35 -55.27 26.86 6.48
N ASN A 36 -54.32 27.23 5.60
CA ASN A 36 -54.58 28.13 4.45
C ASN A 36 -53.29 28.38 3.64
N GLY A 37 -53.41 28.30 2.31
CA GLY A 37 -52.34 28.63 1.37
C GLY A 37 -52.38 30.09 0.91
N VAL A 38 -51.27 30.57 0.34
CA VAL A 38 -51.25 31.64 -0.66
C VAL A 38 -50.12 31.33 -1.63
N GLY A 39 -50.46 31.16 -2.91
CA GLY A 39 -49.52 31.09 -4.01
C GLY A 39 -49.19 32.48 -4.55
N PHE A 40 -48.01 32.63 -5.14
CA PHE A 40 -47.71 33.70 -6.08
C PHE A 40 -46.92 33.12 -7.26
N ALA A 41 -47.54 33.21 -8.43
CA ALA A 41 -46.89 33.08 -9.72
C ALA A 41 -46.55 34.49 -10.22
N VAL A 42 -45.34 34.70 -10.74
CA VAL A 42 -45.04 35.82 -11.62
C VAL A 42 -44.27 35.30 -12.83
N ALA A 43 -44.71 35.79 -13.99
CA ALA A 43 -44.43 35.34 -15.32
C ALA A 43 -43.06 35.79 -15.86
N ALA A 44 -42.73 35.17 -17.00
CA ALA A 44 -41.53 35.31 -17.79
C ALA A 44 -41.45 36.59 -18.63
N GLU A 45 -40.21 36.99 -18.95
CA GLU A 45 -39.74 37.55 -20.24
C GLU A 45 -38.20 37.52 -20.19
N SER A 46 -37.48 36.79 -21.05
CA SER A 46 -37.16 37.05 -22.47
C SER A 46 -35.70 37.51 -22.67
N LYS A 47 -34.89 36.55 -23.14
CA LYS A 47 -33.77 36.65 -24.11
C LYS A 47 -32.63 37.64 -23.85
N GLN A 48 -31.45 37.09 -23.55
CA GLN A 48 -30.26 37.38 -24.35
C GLN A 48 -29.32 36.16 -24.41
N THR A 49 -28.98 35.82 -25.64
CA THR A 49 -28.21 34.65 -26.08
C THR A 49 -26.71 34.96 -25.96
N LEU A 50 -25.99 34.22 -25.14
CA LEU A 50 -24.53 34.10 -25.22
C LEU A 50 -24.17 32.61 -25.19
N THR A 51 -23.89 32.08 -26.38
CA THR A 51 -23.44 30.72 -26.60
C THR A 51 -21.99 30.57 -26.14
N GLY A 52 -21.79 30.17 -24.88
CA GLY A 52 -20.54 29.58 -24.38
C GLY A 52 -20.77 28.09 -24.14
N LYS A 53 -20.20 27.25 -25.00
CA LYS A 53 -20.37 25.79 -24.98
C LYS A 53 -19.54 25.21 -23.81
N ALA A 54 -20.13 25.16 -22.62
CA ALA A 54 -19.57 24.42 -21.49
C ALA A 54 -19.76 22.91 -21.72
N LEU A 55 -18.65 22.17 -21.71
CA LEU A 55 -18.64 20.70 -21.78
C LEU A 55 -19.26 20.17 -20.47
N ARG A 56 -20.51 19.69 -20.54
CA ARG A 56 -21.11 18.86 -19.50
C ARG A 56 -20.51 17.46 -19.61
N GLY A 57 -19.76 17.04 -18.60
CA GLY A 57 -19.39 15.64 -18.42
C GLY A 57 -20.64 14.76 -18.22
N PRO A 58 -20.55 13.44 -18.48
CA PRO A 58 -21.68 12.54 -18.35
C PRO A 58 -22.07 12.38 -16.88
N ALA A 59 -23.36 12.55 -16.58
CA ALA A 59 -23.91 12.20 -15.28
C ALA A 59 -23.89 10.66 -15.13
N THR A 60 -22.90 10.13 -14.42
CA THR A 60 -22.94 8.75 -13.94
C THR A 60 -23.95 8.66 -12.81
N ARG A 61 -24.98 7.84 -13.00
CA ARG A 61 -25.99 7.56 -11.97
C ARG A 61 -25.36 6.62 -10.94
N GLU A 62 -24.76 7.19 -9.90
CA GLU A 62 -24.27 6.42 -8.76
C GLU A 62 -25.46 5.71 -8.10
N ARG A 63 -25.27 4.42 -7.79
CA ARG A 63 -26.27 3.60 -7.13
C ARG A 63 -26.21 3.97 -5.64
N GLU A 64 -27.21 4.69 -5.14
CA GLU A 64 -27.31 4.97 -3.71
C GLU A 64 -27.33 3.63 -2.93
N PRO A 65 -26.58 3.52 -1.83
CA PRO A 65 -26.58 2.32 -1.00
C PRO A 65 -27.97 2.06 -0.42
N ASP A 66 -28.33 0.78 -0.33
CA ASP A 66 -29.62 0.30 0.15
C ASP A 66 -29.88 0.78 1.60
N PRO A 67 -30.91 1.61 1.85
CA PRO A 67 -31.19 2.14 3.17
C PRO A 67 -31.66 1.06 4.17
N ASP A 68 -31.96 -0.16 3.73
CA ASP A 68 -32.52 -1.24 4.55
C ASP A 68 -31.46 -2.24 5.10
N GLN A 69 -30.16 -1.97 4.96
CA GLN A 69 -29.15 -2.79 5.65
C GLN A 69 -29.05 -2.42 7.13
N ASP A 70 -29.48 -3.35 8.00
CA ASP A 70 -29.30 -3.25 9.45
C ASP A 70 -27.83 -2.98 9.81
N PRO A 71 -27.54 -1.99 10.67
CA PRO A 71 -26.18 -1.69 11.06
C PRO A 71 -25.56 -2.89 11.80
N ILE A 72 -24.42 -3.36 11.29
CA ILE A 72 -23.64 -4.43 11.93
C ILE A 72 -23.30 -3.96 13.36
N PRO A 73 -23.58 -4.76 14.41
CA PRO A 73 -23.27 -4.39 15.78
C PRO A 73 -21.75 -4.21 15.93
N MET A 74 -21.33 -2.97 16.11
CA MET A 74 -19.91 -2.64 16.26
C MET A 74 -19.44 -2.90 17.69
N PRO A 75 -18.22 -3.45 17.89
CA PRO A 75 -17.60 -3.47 19.21
C PRO A 75 -17.53 -2.04 19.75
N SER A 76 -17.63 -1.88 21.08
CA SER A 76 -17.60 -0.54 21.67
C SER A 76 -16.28 0.15 21.32
N ILE A 77 -16.36 1.46 21.00
CA ILE A 77 -15.17 2.29 20.69
C ILE A 77 -14.09 2.14 21.78
N HIS A 78 -14.53 1.93 23.03
CA HIS A 78 -13.66 1.69 24.16
C HIS A 78 -12.80 0.42 24.03
N PHE A 79 -13.38 -0.70 23.59
CA PHE A 79 -12.64 -1.95 23.40
C PHE A 79 -11.57 -1.83 22.29
N ILE A 80 -11.89 -1.12 21.21
CA ILE A 80 -10.95 -0.87 20.11
C ILE A 80 -9.78 0.00 20.61
N ALA A 81 -10.09 1.08 21.33
CA ALA A 81 -9.08 1.99 21.87
C ALA A 81 -8.14 1.29 22.88
N GLU A 82 -8.68 0.47 23.79
CA GLU A 82 -7.87 -0.32 24.74
C GLU A 82 -6.97 -1.33 24.03
N TYR A 83 -7.46 -1.99 22.98
CA TYR A 83 -6.66 -2.93 22.20
C TYR A 83 -5.52 -2.22 21.47
N ILE A 84 -5.79 -1.07 20.84
CA ILE A 84 -4.77 -0.28 20.13
C ILE A 84 -3.73 0.27 21.10
N ASP A 85 -4.14 0.74 22.29
CA ASP A 85 -3.23 1.21 23.35
C ASP A 85 -2.34 0.08 23.90
N MET A 86 -2.91 -1.11 24.12
CA MET A 86 -2.14 -2.27 24.53
C MET A 86 -1.12 -2.67 23.45
N ALA A 87 -1.55 -2.69 22.19
CA ALA A 87 -0.71 -3.11 21.07
C ALA A 87 0.40 -2.08 20.75
N SER A 88 0.12 -0.78 20.86
CA SER A 88 1.10 0.29 20.66
C SER A 88 2.18 0.29 21.73
N LYS A 89 1.81 0.07 23.01
CA LYS A 89 2.76 -0.05 24.13
C LYS A 89 3.65 -1.29 24.03
N GLN A 90 3.20 -2.34 23.36
CA GLN A 90 3.99 -3.54 23.11
C GLN A 90 5.01 -3.37 21.98
N ILE A 91 4.78 -2.43 21.05
CA ILE A 91 5.69 -2.09 19.96
C ILE A 91 6.61 -0.96 20.42
N ALA A 92 7.57 -1.29 21.28
CA ALA A 92 8.75 -0.46 21.42
C ALA A 92 9.48 -0.42 20.06
N THR A 93 9.67 0.79 19.56
CA THR A 93 10.07 1.24 18.22
C THR A 93 11.27 0.51 17.59
N GLU A 94 12.10 -0.16 18.38
CA GLU A 94 13.30 -0.86 17.87
C GLU A 94 13.04 -2.28 17.33
N LEU A 95 12.04 -3.01 17.82
CA LEU A 95 11.85 -4.43 17.43
C LEU A 95 11.04 -4.61 16.15
N ALA A 96 10.19 -3.65 15.79
CA ALA A 96 9.34 -3.70 14.60
C ALA A 96 10.11 -3.54 13.28
N TYR A 97 11.26 -2.87 13.30
CA TYR A 97 11.97 -2.48 12.07
C TYR A 97 13.06 -3.45 11.63
N ILE A 98 13.70 -4.17 12.57
CA ILE A 98 14.81 -5.10 12.26
C ILE A 98 14.43 -6.11 11.17
N PRO A 99 13.25 -6.75 11.20
CA PRO A 99 12.91 -7.79 10.23
C PRO A 99 12.72 -7.27 8.80
N ALA A 100 12.44 -5.98 8.63
CA ALA A 100 11.92 -5.48 7.37
C ALA A 100 12.88 -4.55 6.59
N ARG A 101 13.99 -4.15 7.22
CA ARG A 101 15.14 -3.49 6.55
C ARG A 101 15.68 -4.24 5.33
N PRO A 102 15.73 -5.60 5.29
CA PRO A 102 16.17 -6.31 4.09
C PRO A 102 15.34 -5.97 2.86
N TYR A 103 14.04 -5.66 3.02
CA TYR A 103 13.16 -5.38 1.89
C TYR A 103 13.40 -4.01 1.24
N LEU A 104 13.86 -3.03 2.02
CA LEU A 104 14.20 -1.70 1.50
C LEU A 104 15.40 -1.73 0.56
N ASN A 105 16.36 -2.63 0.80
CA ASN A 105 17.54 -2.79 -0.05
C ASN A 105 17.24 -3.47 -1.40
N ILE A 106 16.05 -4.05 -1.56
CA ILE A 106 15.61 -4.72 -2.80
C ILE A 106 15.03 -3.72 -3.79
N ILE A 107 14.61 -2.54 -3.31
CA ILE A 107 14.06 -1.50 -4.15
C ILE A 107 15.20 -0.98 -5.04
N THR A 108 15.01 -1.01 -6.35
CA THR A 108 16.02 -0.61 -7.33
C THR A 108 15.44 0.36 -8.33
N ASN A 109 16.29 0.85 -9.25
CA ASN A 109 15.86 1.67 -10.39
C ASN A 109 14.81 1.01 -11.28
N SER A 110 14.77 -0.33 -11.31
CA SER A 110 13.83 -1.13 -12.11
C SER A 110 12.62 -1.61 -11.31
N SER A 111 12.55 -1.29 -10.02
CA SER A 111 11.36 -1.60 -9.23
C SER A 111 10.16 -0.79 -9.72
N PRO A 112 8.95 -1.36 -9.68
CA PRO A 112 7.76 -0.68 -10.14
C PRO A 112 7.42 0.49 -9.19
N MET A 113 6.75 1.53 -9.71
CA MET A 113 6.59 2.81 -9.01
C MET A 113 5.91 2.66 -7.64
N GLN A 114 4.89 1.81 -7.53
CA GLN A 114 4.21 1.49 -6.27
C GLN A 114 5.15 0.91 -5.19
N LEU A 115 6.23 0.24 -5.57
CA LEU A 115 7.18 -0.29 -4.61
C LEU A 115 8.14 0.82 -4.18
N VAL A 116 8.58 1.64 -5.14
CA VAL A 116 9.41 2.81 -4.90
C VAL A 116 8.70 3.80 -3.97
N MET A 117 7.44 4.13 -4.24
CA MET A 117 6.63 5.01 -3.40
C MET A 117 6.38 4.44 -2.00
N GLY A 118 6.31 3.11 -1.84
CA GLY A 118 6.19 2.47 -0.53
C GLY A 118 7.43 2.68 0.32
N GLY A 119 8.62 2.60 -0.28
CA GLY A 119 9.85 2.94 0.42
C GLY A 119 10.04 4.45 0.61
N VAL A 120 9.61 5.31 -0.32
CA VAL A 120 9.55 6.78 -0.09
C VAL A 120 8.63 7.09 1.10
N ALA A 121 7.46 6.46 1.20
CA ALA A 121 6.58 6.62 2.36
C ALA A 121 7.24 6.19 3.67
N SER A 122 8.13 5.20 3.62
CA SER A 122 8.91 4.77 4.78
C SER A 122 9.97 5.80 5.20
N TRP A 123 10.49 6.62 4.28
CA TRP A 123 11.44 7.70 4.60
C TRP A 123 10.85 8.75 5.52
N ALA A 124 9.62 9.19 5.26
CA ALA A 124 8.96 10.17 6.13
C ALA A 124 8.68 9.59 7.51
N TYR A 125 8.45 8.27 7.61
CA TYR A 125 8.19 7.60 8.87
C TYR A 125 9.45 7.47 9.75
N ASP A 126 10.64 7.22 9.18
CA ASP A 126 11.88 7.02 9.94
C ASP A 126 13.08 7.77 9.34
N ILE A 127 12.94 9.09 9.22
CA ILE A 127 13.89 9.93 8.49
C ILE A 127 15.32 9.86 9.07
N GLU A 128 15.46 9.71 10.39
CA GLU A 128 16.77 9.66 11.06
C GLU A 128 17.54 8.39 10.68
N TYR A 129 16.87 7.23 10.73
CA TYR A 129 17.47 5.97 10.27
C TYR A 129 17.92 6.07 8.82
N PHE A 130 17.03 6.54 7.94
CA PHE A 130 17.28 6.58 6.52
C PHE A 130 18.43 7.53 6.14
N LYS A 131 18.55 8.68 6.81
CA LYS A 131 19.70 9.57 6.66
C LYS A 131 21.01 8.92 7.06
N GLY A 132 21.01 8.16 8.16
CA GLY A 132 22.19 7.44 8.61
C GLY A 132 22.58 6.29 7.67
N ALA A 133 21.60 5.54 7.18
CA ALA A 133 21.82 4.38 6.32
C ALA A 133 22.13 4.75 4.86
N TYR A 134 21.62 5.86 4.35
CA TYR A 134 21.72 6.26 2.94
C TYR A 134 22.07 7.75 2.76
N PRO A 135 23.25 8.19 3.22
CA PRO A 135 23.62 9.61 3.24
C PRO A 135 23.72 10.25 1.84
N GLU A 136 23.99 9.47 0.79
CA GLU A 136 24.16 9.97 -0.59
C GLU A 136 22.89 9.89 -1.45
N GLY A 137 21.79 9.40 -0.88
CA GLY A 137 20.54 9.13 -1.58
C GLY A 137 20.11 7.68 -1.46
N TRP A 138 18.83 7.46 -1.71
CA TRP A 138 18.14 6.20 -1.54
C TRP A 138 17.95 5.44 -2.85
N ALA A 139 17.60 4.17 -2.70
CA ALA A 139 17.50 3.17 -3.73
C ALA A 139 16.79 3.68 -5.00
N GLY A 140 17.46 3.49 -6.13
CA GLY A 140 16.97 3.98 -7.41
C GLY A 140 17.29 5.46 -7.72
N GLY A 141 18.28 6.06 -7.05
CA GLY A 141 18.76 7.41 -7.37
C GLY A 141 17.87 8.54 -6.86
N TRP A 142 16.92 8.23 -5.96
CA TRP A 142 16.09 9.21 -5.29
C TRP A 142 16.88 9.93 -4.21
N LYS A 143 16.83 11.25 -4.18
CA LYS A 143 17.54 12.08 -3.21
C LYS A 143 16.56 12.96 -2.46
N VAL A 144 16.76 13.13 -1.16
CA VAL A 144 16.08 14.16 -0.38
C VAL A 144 16.58 15.52 -0.84
N VAL A 145 15.67 16.38 -1.29
CA VAL A 145 16.01 17.73 -1.80
C VAL A 145 15.40 18.84 -0.94
N ALA A 146 14.31 18.54 -0.23
CA ALA A 146 13.80 19.36 0.85
C ALA A 146 13.18 18.48 1.93
N GLU A 147 13.18 18.98 3.16
CA GLU A 147 12.55 18.32 4.30
C GLU A 147 12.08 19.38 5.30
N TYR A 148 11.07 19.00 6.06
CA TYR A 148 10.65 19.72 7.24
C TYR A 148 10.29 18.71 8.32
N VAL A 149 10.88 18.88 9.50
CA VAL A 149 10.64 18.07 10.70
C VAL A 149 10.04 19.01 11.74
N ASN A 150 8.78 18.78 12.10
CA ASN A 150 8.14 19.50 13.18
C ASN A 150 8.67 18.98 14.52
N THR A 151 9.57 19.74 15.13
CA THR A 151 10.09 19.45 16.47
C THR A 151 9.27 20.11 17.58
N THR A 152 8.17 20.80 17.23
CA THR A 152 7.28 21.44 18.19
C THR A 152 6.46 20.36 18.90
N GLN A 153 7.12 19.63 19.80
CA GLN A 153 6.50 18.60 20.61
C GLN A 153 5.39 19.22 21.48
N SER A 154 4.22 18.60 21.40
CA SER A 154 3.30 18.56 22.53
C SER A 154 4.03 17.87 23.68
N LEU A 155 4.02 18.46 24.88
CA LEU A 155 4.67 17.99 26.13
C LEU A 155 4.35 16.54 26.55
N MET A 156 3.58 15.77 25.78
CA MET A 156 3.06 14.45 26.17
C MET A 156 3.21 13.33 25.12
N VAL A 157 3.68 13.57 23.90
CA VAL A 157 3.85 12.50 22.88
C VAL A 157 5.11 12.73 22.05
N ASP A 158 6.06 11.81 22.12
CA ASP A 158 7.26 11.80 21.28
C ASP A 158 6.88 11.37 19.85
N GLY A 159 6.75 12.34 18.96
CA GLY A 159 6.62 12.10 17.54
C GLY A 159 6.86 13.35 16.71
N HIS A 160 7.42 13.17 15.51
CA HIS A 160 7.70 14.26 14.59
C HIS A 160 6.72 14.22 13.42
N ASP A 161 6.04 15.34 13.14
CA ASP A 161 5.37 15.52 11.85
C ASP A 161 6.47 15.82 10.82
N VAL A 162 6.69 14.91 9.87
CA VAL A 162 7.74 15.02 8.85
C VAL A 162 7.10 15.10 7.48
N VAL A 163 7.59 16.03 6.66
CA VAL A 163 7.35 16.03 5.22
C VAL A 163 8.70 16.02 4.50
N VAL A 164 8.84 15.15 3.51
CA VAL A 164 10.06 15.00 2.72
C VAL A 164 9.71 15.17 1.25
N LEU A 165 10.51 15.98 0.56
CA LEU A 165 10.52 16.06 -0.89
C LEU A 165 11.73 15.30 -1.40
N MET A 166 11.48 14.25 -2.17
CA MET A 166 12.50 13.47 -2.84
C MET A 166 12.44 13.72 -4.35
N ALA A 167 13.58 13.65 -5.02
CA ALA A 167 13.65 13.79 -6.47
C ALA A 167 14.59 12.77 -7.11
N LYS A 168 14.24 12.38 -8.34
CA LYS A 168 15.04 11.58 -9.26
C LYS A 168 14.95 12.21 -10.65
N GLY A 169 15.91 13.06 -11.00
CA GLY A 169 15.80 13.90 -12.19
C GLY A 169 14.64 14.89 -12.03
N SER A 170 13.73 14.92 -13.01
CA SER A 170 12.52 15.77 -12.97
C SER A 170 11.28 15.08 -12.40
N VAL A 171 11.42 13.86 -11.89
CA VAL A 171 10.36 13.13 -11.20
C VAL A 171 10.54 13.35 -9.70
N CYS A 172 9.50 13.82 -9.03
CA CYS A 172 9.53 14.19 -7.62
C CYS A 172 8.47 13.45 -6.83
N ALA A 173 8.71 13.26 -5.54
CA ALA A 173 7.77 12.64 -4.62
C ALA A 173 7.69 13.47 -3.34
N VAL A 174 6.48 13.92 -2.99
CA VAL A 174 6.19 14.54 -1.70
C VAL A 174 5.63 13.46 -0.80
N THR A 175 6.27 13.25 0.35
CA THR A 175 5.81 12.27 1.31
C THR A 175 5.62 12.83 2.71
N PHE A 176 4.58 12.34 3.38
CA PHE A 176 4.15 12.78 4.70
C PHE A 176 4.24 11.63 5.69
N SER A 177 4.71 11.90 6.90
CA SER A 177 4.86 10.90 7.94
C SER A 177 3.51 10.45 8.52
N GLY A 178 3.47 9.18 8.93
CA GLY A 178 2.43 8.69 9.82
C GLY A 178 2.60 9.23 11.23
N THR A 179 1.61 8.98 12.09
CA THR A 179 1.76 9.18 13.54
C THR A 179 2.46 7.98 14.16
N HIS A 180 3.33 8.22 15.15
CA HIS A 180 3.91 7.15 15.97
C HIS A 180 2.93 6.66 17.06
N GLY A 181 1.90 7.45 17.37
CA GLY A 181 0.89 7.15 18.39
C GLY A 181 -0.47 6.84 17.77
N LEU A 182 -0.66 5.64 17.23
CA LEU A 182 -1.98 5.20 16.74
C LEU A 182 -3.02 5.12 17.86
N ALA A 183 -2.58 4.86 19.09
CA ALA A 183 -3.44 4.87 20.27
C ALA A 183 -4.00 6.27 20.54
N ASP A 184 -3.13 7.30 20.57
CA ASP A 184 -3.55 8.69 20.76
C ASP A 184 -4.47 9.18 19.64
N TRP A 185 -4.26 8.67 18.42
CA TRP A 185 -5.15 8.93 17.30
C TRP A 185 -6.53 8.30 17.52
N SER A 186 -6.58 7.02 17.93
CA SER A 186 -7.84 6.30 18.16
C SER A 186 -8.67 6.86 19.33
N THR A 187 -8.01 7.34 20.40
CA THR A 187 -8.69 7.88 21.59
C THR A 187 -9.15 9.32 21.42
N ASN A 188 -8.48 10.10 20.58
CA ASN A 188 -8.80 11.51 20.31
C ASN A 188 -9.59 11.69 19.00
N PHE A 189 -10.33 10.67 18.56
CA PHE A 189 -11.19 10.75 17.38
C PHE A 189 -12.34 11.74 17.59
N ASN A 190 -12.01 13.01 17.46
CA ASN A 190 -12.94 14.08 17.37
C ASN A 190 -13.54 13.99 15.96
N LEU A 191 -14.80 13.57 15.86
CA LEU A 191 -15.55 13.45 14.59
C LEU A 191 -15.82 14.80 13.90
N ARG A 192 -15.08 15.84 14.29
CA ARG A 192 -15.11 17.12 13.62
C ARG A 192 -14.52 16.97 12.24
N THR A 193 -15.19 17.63 11.33
CA THR A 193 -14.77 17.69 9.95
C THR A 193 -14.58 19.13 9.53
N SER A 194 -13.61 19.33 8.64
CA SER A 194 -13.32 20.58 7.98
C SER A 194 -13.58 20.44 6.49
N SER A 195 -13.83 21.56 5.82
CA SER A 195 -14.04 21.57 4.37
C SER A 195 -13.22 22.69 3.77
N LEU A 196 -12.73 22.47 2.55
CA LEU A 196 -11.98 23.46 1.79
C LEU A 196 -12.55 23.50 0.37
N PRO A 197 -13.66 24.23 0.15
CA PRO A 197 -14.39 24.22 -1.12
C PRO A 197 -13.54 24.63 -2.34
N GLN A 198 -12.49 25.45 -2.12
CA GLN A 198 -11.52 25.78 -3.17
C GLN A 198 -10.84 24.54 -3.76
N CYS A 199 -10.57 23.52 -2.94
CA CYS A 199 -10.02 22.23 -3.39
C CYS A 199 -11.11 21.23 -3.81
N GLY A 200 -12.39 21.57 -3.66
CA GLY A 200 -13.49 20.62 -3.87
C GLY A 200 -13.58 19.51 -2.82
N ILE A 201 -12.97 19.68 -1.65
CA ILE A 201 -12.99 18.70 -0.56
C ILE A 201 -13.95 19.13 0.56
N TYR A 202 -14.74 18.17 1.05
CA TYR A 202 -15.76 18.38 2.06
C TYR A 202 -15.71 17.30 3.13
N GLY A 203 -16.04 17.66 4.36
CA GLY A 203 -16.15 16.71 5.45
C GLY A 203 -14.84 15.96 5.75
N VAL A 204 -13.69 16.59 5.55
CA VAL A 204 -12.35 16.04 5.84
C VAL A 204 -12.16 15.94 7.34
N HIS A 205 -11.67 14.82 7.85
CA HIS A 205 -11.37 14.68 9.28
C HIS A 205 -10.42 15.80 9.76
N GLU A 206 -10.82 16.52 10.83
CA GLU A 206 -10.14 17.75 11.29
C GLU A 206 -8.65 17.52 11.54
N GLY A 207 -8.26 16.42 12.18
CA GLY A 207 -6.85 16.11 12.43
C GLY A 207 -6.01 15.94 11.16
N PHE A 208 -6.56 15.38 10.08
CA PHE A 208 -5.83 15.26 8.81
C PHE A 208 -5.73 16.61 8.11
N PHE A 209 -6.80 17.40 8.18
CA PHE A 209 -6.82 18.74 7.63
C PHE A 209 -5.83 19.67 8.35
N GLU A 210 -5.76 19.62 9.68
CA GLU A 210 -4.79 20.38 10.47
C GLU A 210 -3.35 20.00 10.15
N ASN A 211 -3.04 18.72 9.94
CA ASN A 211 -1.70 18.29 9.55
C ASN A 211 -1.33 18.74 8.14
N PHE A 212 -2.28 18.68 7.20
CA PHE A 212 -2.10 19.30 5.89
C PHE A 212 -1.80 20.80 6.01
N LEU A 213 -2.56 21.55 6.79
CA LEU A 213 -2.31 22.98 7.04
C LEU A 213 -0.94 23.22 7.69
N GLN A 214 -0.56 22.40 8.68
CA GLN A 214 0.72 22.50 9.37
C GLN A 214 1.90 22.46 8.39
N PHE A 215 1.85 21.57 7.39
CA PHE A 215 2.90 21.47 6.39
C PHE A 215 2.84 22.62 5.38
N MET A 216 1.67 22.90 4.81
CA MET A 216 1.53 23.89 3.73
C MET A 216 1.72 25.33 4.20
N LEU A 217 1.38 25.64 5.45
CA LEU A 217 1.54 26.99 6.02
C LEU A 217 2.94 27.24 6.57
N ASN A 218 3.77 26.21 6.74
CA ASN A 218 5.13 26.38 7.25
C ASN A 218 6.03 27.14 6.27
N ASP A 219 6.93 27.98 6.78
CA ASP A 219 7.86 28.75 5.95
C ASP A 219 8.77 27.86 5.08
N ALA A 220 9.16 26.67 5.58
CA ALA A 220 9.93 25.71 4.80
C ALA A 220 9.20 25.29 3.52
N TRP A 221 7.86 25.24 3.52
CA TRP A 221 7.10 24.92 2.32
C TRP A 221 7.30 25.99 1.23
N SER A 222 7.08 27.25 1.58
CA SER A 222 7.22 28.38 0.66
C SER A 222 8.66 28.64 0.24
N GLU A 223 9.63 28.37 1.12
CA GLU A 223 11.04 28.65 0.88
C GLU A 223 11.76 27.53 0.12
N LYS A 224 11.35 26.27 0.30
CA LYS A 224 12.09 25.10 -0.20
C LYS A 224 11.24 24.21 -1.09
N PHE A 225 10.04 23.82 -0.66
CA PHE A 225 9.22 22.84 -1.38
C PHE A 225 8.61 23.45 -2.64
N GLU A 226 7.87 24.55 -2.50
CA GLU A 226 7.14 25.18 -3.59
C GLU A 226 8.08 25.63 -4.74
N PRO A 227 9.21 26.33 -4.49
CA PRO A 227 10.13 26.70 -5.56
C PRO A 227 10.74 25.48 -6.25
N TYR A 228 11.18 24.46 -5.48
CA TYR A 228 11.79 23.27 -6.06
C TYR A 228 10.81 22.51 -6.94
N LEU A 229 9.58 22.28 -6.45
CA LEU A 229 8.52 21.61 -7.20
C LEU A 229 8.20 22.36 -8.50
N ALA A 230 8.12 23.70 -8.46
CA ALA A 230 7.80 24.51 -9.63
C ALA A 230 8.91 24.54 -10.68
N GLU A 231 10.18 24.51 -10.27
CA GLU A 231 11.33 24.69 -11.17
C GLU A 231 11.92 23.38 -11.68
N ASN A 232 11.83 22.30 -10.90
CA ASN A 232 12.57 21.06 -11.16
C ASN A 232 11.68 19.86 -11.47
N CYS A 233 10.39 19.91 -11.13
CA CYS A 233 9.53 18.73 -11.20
C CYS A 233 8.53 18.84 -12.36
N THR A 234 8.60 17.88 -13.28
CA THR A 234 7.60 17.69 -14.35
C THR A 234 6.52 16.70 -13.96
N GLU A 235 6.84 15.82 -13.01
CA GLU A 235 6.00 14.75 -12.50
C GLU A 235 6.11 14.74 -10.98
N VAL A 236 4.98 14.66 -10.28
CA VAL A 236 4.93 14.76 -8.82
C VAL A 236 4.02 13.70 -8.25
N HIS A 237 4.62 12.74 -7.55
CA HIS A 237 3.90 11.73 -6.81
C HIS A 237 3.64 12.24 -5.38
N ALA A 238 2.44 11.98 -4.87
CA ALA A 238 2.13 12.17 -3.45
C ALA A 238 2.06 10.79 -2.79
N THR A 239 2.71 10.62 -1.64
CA THR A 239 2.68 9.32 -0.96
C THR A 239 2.78 9.43 0.55
N GLY A 240 2.27 8.43 1.25
CA GLY A 240 2.43 8.35 2.70
C GLY A 240 1.96 7.03 3.25
N HIS A 241 2.32 6.79 4.50
CA HIS A 241 1.90 5.63 5.27
C HIS A 241 1.00 6.08 6.43
N SER A 242 0.00 5.27 6.79
CA SER A 242 -0.89 5.56 7.91
C SER A 242 -1.55 6.94 7.78
N GLN A 243 -1.53 7.77 8.83
CA GLN A 243 -1.95 9.18 8.79
C GLN A 243 -1.30 9.96 7.63
N GLY A 244 -0.04 9.69 7.29
CA GLY A 244 0.66 10.34 6.19
C GLY A 244 0.00 10.09 4.84
N ALA A 245 -0.59 8.90 4.64
CA ALA A 245 -1.38 8.60 3.44
C ALA A 245 -2.64 9.47 3.34
N ALA A 246 -3.31 9.73 4.47
CA ALA A 246 -4.47 10.62 4.51
C ALA A 246 -4.08 12.07 4.21
N VAL A 247 -2.95 12.55 4.74
CA VAL A 247 -2.42 13.89 4.42
C VAL A 247 -2.01 13.99 2.94
N ALA A 248 -1.38 12.95 2.38
CA ALA A 248 -1.05 12.87 0.96
C ALA A 248 -2.30 12.97 0.07
N ALA A 249 -3.40 12.33 0.47
CA ALA A 249 -4.69 12.42 -0.22
C ALA A 249 -5.29 13.83 -0.20
N VAL A 250 -5.29 14.51 0.95
CA VAL A 250 -5.73 15.91 1.06
C VAL A 250 -4.87 16.81 0.17
N PHE A 251 -3.54 16.62 0.23
CA PHE A 251 -2.58 17.34 -0.60
C PHE A 251 -2.86 17.17 -2.09
N ALA A 252 -2.99 15.92 -2.57
CA ALA A 252 -3.26 15.64 -3.98
C ALA A 252 -4.58 16.23 -4.46
N ALA A 253 -5.65 16.10 -3.67
CA ALA A 253 -6.95 16.70 -3.99
C ALA A 253 -6.87 18.23 -4.09
N CYS A 254 -6.14 18.87 -3.18
CA CYS A 254 -5.96 20.31 -3.22
C CYS A 254 -5.09 20.79 -4.38
N MET A 255 -3.96 20.14 -4.65
CA MET A 255 -3.08 20.52 -5.76
C MET A 255 -3.80 20.38 -7.11
N ASN A 256 -4.64 19.35 -7.26
CA ASN A 256 -5.35 19.11 -8.52
C ASN A 256 -6.69 19.85 -8.62
N GLY A 257 -7.26 20.34 -7.50
CA GLY A 257 -8.57 20.99 -7.45
C GLY A 257 -8.57 22.52 -7.36
N ALA A 258 -7.56 23.12 -6.73
CA ALA A 258 -7.57 24.54 -6.34
C ALA A 258 -7.28 25.55 -7.46
N GLY A 259 -6.95 25.09 -8.67
CA GLY A 259 -6.45 25.96 -9.73
C GLY A 259 -4.98 26.32 -9.51
N LYS A 260 -4.60 27.60 -9.65
CA LYS A 260 -3.19 28.05 -9.56
C LYS A 260 -2.74 28.48 -8.17
N ASN A 261 -3.68 28.87 -7.32
CA ASN A 261 -3.45 29.43 -6.00
C ASN A 261 -4.51 28.88 -5.04
N LEU A 262 -4.08 28.44 -3.86
CA LEU A 262 -4.95 27.95 -2.81
C LEU A 262 -4.86 28.86 -1.59
N THR A 263 -5.98 29.39 -1.12
CA THR A 263 -6.01 30.18 0.13
C THR A 263 -6.32 29.26 1.30
N LEU A 264 -5.33 29.11 2.18
CA LEU A 264 -5.44 28.28 3.37
C LEU A 264 -5.86 29.13 4.58
N PRO A 265 -6.76 28.63 5.44
CA PRO A 265 -7.16 29.33 6.66
C PRO A 265 -6.03 29.32 7.70
N ASP A 266 -6.20 30.13 8.75
CA ASP A 266 -5.37 30.05 9.95
C ASP A 266 -5.41 28.64 10.55
N LEU A 267 -4.26 28.11 10.97
CA LEU A 267 -4.21 26.90 11.77
C LEU A 267 -4.24 27.26 13.26
N TRP A 268 -5.28 26.82 13.95
CA TRP A 268 -5.45 26.96 15.39
C TRP A 268 -5.34 25.59 16.05
N ARG A 269 -4.50 25.45 17.08
CA ARG A 269 -4.45 24.26 17.95
C ARG A 269 -4.63 24.69 19.40
N TRP A 270 -5.59 24.06 20.09
CA TRP A 270 -5.90 24.35 21.49
C TRP A 270 -6.11 25.84 21.80
N GLY A 271 -6.79 26.56 20.89
CA GLY A 271 -7.07 27.99 21.04
C GLY A 271 -5.87 28.91 20.79
N LYS A 272 -4.71 28.38 20.38
CA LYS A 272 -3.53 29.16 20.00
C LYS A 272 -3.37 29.14 18.47
N LEU A 273 -3.16 30.31 17.89
CA LEU A 273 -2.75 30.45 16.49
C LEU A 273 -1.36 29.82 16.33
N VAL A 274 -1.26 28.76 15.53
CA VAL A 274 -0.01 28.08 15.23
C VAL A 274 0.60 28.67 13.96
N HIS A 275 -0.19 28.74 12.88
CA HIS A 275 0.21 29.35 11.62
C HIS A 275 -0.87 30.29 11.12
N LYS A 276 -0.45 31.45 10.63
CA LYS A 276 -1.36 32.39 9.95
C LYS A 276 -1.67 31.85 8.54
N GLY A 277 -2.94 31.90 8.18
CA GLY A 277 -3.44 31.54 6.86
C GLY A 277 -2.78 32.40 5.78
N ARG A 278 -2.51 31.78 4.63
CA ARG A 278 -1.87 32.41 3.49
C ARG A 278 -2.32 31.76 2.19
N THR A 279 -2.06 32.43 1.09
CA THR A 279 -2.19 31.85 -0.25
C THR A 279 -0.90 31.12 -0.60
N VAL A 280 -1.01 29.84 -0.95
CA VAL A 280 0.09 29.00 -1.44
C VAL A 280 -0.09 28.73 -2.93
N SER A 281 1.00 28.52 -3.67
CA SER A 281 0.86 28.16 -5.08
C SER A 281 0.53 26.68 -5.25
N THR A 282 -0.38 26.39 -6.18
CA THR A 282 -0.76 25.03 -6.60
C THR A 282 -0.48 24.84 -8.09
N ARG A 283 0.59 25.47 -8.59
CA ARG A 283 0.99 25.37 -10.02
C ARG A 283 1.44 23.97 -10.43
N VAL A 284 1.71 23.12 -9.45
CA VAL A 284 2.23 21.77 -9.63
C VAL A 284 1.08 20.81 -9.42
N ASN A 285 0.90 19.92 -10.38
CA ASN A 285 -0.14 18.90 -10.36
C ASN A 285 0.44 17.61 -9.78
N VAL A 286 -0.33 16.92 -8.94
CA VAL A 286 0.00 15.57 -8.50
C VAL A 286 -0.39 14.59 -9.61
N THR A 287 0.61 13.87 -10.13
CA THR A 287 0.46 12.91 -11.22
C THR A 287 -0.02 11.55 -10.72
N ASP A 288 0.54 11.05 -9.60
CA ASP A 288 0.07 9.83 -8.94
C ASP A 288 -0.04 10.01 -7.43
N LEU A 289 -0.98 9.27 -6.83
CA LEU A 289 -1.18 9.17 -5.39
C LEU A 289 -0.98 7.71 -4.97
N HIS A 290 -0.19 7.50 -3.90
CA HIS A 290 0.04 6.18 -3.34
C HIS A 290 -0.10 6.20 -1.82
N GLY A 291 -1.07 5.46 -1.29
CA GLY A 291 -1.32 5.36 0.15
C GLY A 291 -1.07 3.95 0.69
N TYR A 292 -0.37 3.82 1.82
CA TYR A 292 -0.09 2.52 2.47
C TYR A 292 -0.68 2.47 3.86
N GLY A 293 -1.67 1.60 4.09
CA GLY A 293 -2.36 1.51 5.39
C GLY A 293 -3.06 2.81 5.78
N GLY A 294 -3.44 3.64 4.79
CA GLY A 294 -4.08 4.92 5.04
C GLY A 294 -5.51 4.77 5.53
N PRO A 295 -5.96 5.59 6.49
CA PRO A 295 -7.37 5.70 6.87
C PRO A 295 -8.20 6.42 5.79
N GLY A 296 -9.52 6.24 5.83
CA GLY A 296 -10.51 7.03 5.09
C GLY A 296 -10.45 8.49 5.54
N VAL A 297 -10.52 9.42 4.60
CA VAL A 297 -10.05 10.80 4.84
C VAL A 297 -11.19 11.79 5.06
N SER A 298 -12.35 11.53 4.44
CA SER A 298 -13.44 12.49 4.35
C SER A 298 -14.80 11.82 4.19
N GLN A 299 -15.87 12.52 4.55
CA GLN A 299 -17.25 12.02 4.37
C GLN A 299 -17.63 11.83 2.89
N THR A 300 -16.96 12.55 1.98
CA THR A 300 -17.11 12.40 0.52
C THR A 300 -15.79 11.95 -0.07
N GLN A 301 -15.82 11.02 -1.02
CA GLN A 301 -14.63 10.60 -1.74
C GLN A 301 -13.98 11.78 -2.47
N PHE A 302 -12.64 11.91 -2.39
CA PHE A 302 -11.90 12.95 -3.11
C PHE A 302 -11.80 12.65 -4.61
N TRP A 303 -11.92 13.71 -5.41
CA TRP A 303 -11.89 13.66 -6.87
C TRP A 303 -10.61 14.31 -7.41
N ASN A 304 -10.04 13.69 -8.44
CA ASN A 304 -8.98 14.30 -9.23
C ASN A 304 -9.60 15.21 -10.30
N TYR A 305 -9.68 16.51 -10.03
CA TYR A 305 -10.30 17.48 -10.95
C TYR A 305 -9.55 17.67 -12.27
N LEU A 306 -8.33 17.12 -12.40
CA LEU A 306 -7.58 17.10 -13.65
C LEU A 306 -7.90 15.87 -14.52
N ALA A 307 -8.50 14.82 -13.95
CA ALA A 307 -8.88 13.60 -14.65
C ALA A 307 -10.37 13.63 -15.05
N PRO A 308 -10.74 13.27 -16.30
CA PRO A 308 -12.13 13.27 -16.74
C PRO A 308 -13.07 12.35 -15.94
N ASP A 309 -12.55 11.25 -15.39
CA ASP A 309 -13.26 10.28 -14.57
C ASP A 309 -13.13 10.56 -13.05
N GLY A 310 -12.37 11.59 -12.69
CA GLY A 310 -12.08 11.96 -11.30
C GLY A 310 -11.11 11.02 -10.59
N VAL A 311 -10.49 10.07 -11.28
CA VAL A 311 -9.62 9.06 -10.69
C VAL A 311 -8.21 9.61 -10.48
N PHE A 312 -7.64 9.36 -9.31
CA PHE A 312 -6.21 9.56 -9.09
C PHE A 312 -5.45 8.32 -9.63
N PRO A 313 -4.47 8.51 -10.53
CA PRO A 313 -3.52 7.46 -10.84
C PRO A 313 -2.77 7.00 -9.59
N GLY A 314 -2.41 5.72 -9.55
CA GLY A 314 -1.77 5.08 -8.40
C GLY A 314 -2.70 4.14 -7.62
N TYR A 315 -2.31 3.83 -6.38
CA TYR A 315 -2.95 2.78 -5.60
C TYR A 315 -2.96 3.11 -4.10
N ARG A 316 -4.07 2.77 -3.44
CA ARG A 316 -4.09 2.57 -1.99
C ARG A 316 -3.96 1.10 -1.62
N PHE A 317 -3.18 0.81 -0.59
CA PHE A 317 -2.93 -0.54 -0.09
C PHE A 317 -3.47 -0.69 1.32
N PHE A 318 -4.07 -1.85 1.60
CA PHE A 318 -4.38 -2.27 2.97
C PHE A 318 -4.04 -3.75 3.17
N ASN A 319 -3.56 -4.11 4.36
CA ASN A 319 -3.24 -5.49 4.71
C ASN A 319 -4.44 -6.15 5.39
N GLN A 320 -4.87 -7.29 4.87
CA GLN A 320 -5.92 -8.09 5.48
C GLN A 320 -5.76 -9.56 5.11
N ASP A 321 -5.54 -10.39 6.12
CA ASP A 321 -5.49 -11.85 6.01
C ASP A 321 -6.76 -12.51 6.56
N TYR A 322 -6.79 -13.84 6.51
CA TYR A 322 -7.91 -14.64 7.03
C TYR A 322 -8.16 -14.41 8.54
N MET A 323 -7.09 -14.24 9.33
CA MET A 323 -7.17 -14.10 10.80
C MET A 323 -6.88 -12.69 11.31
N SER A 324 -6.17 -11.87 10.52
CA SER A 324 -5.68 -10.56 10.94
C SER A 324 -6.00 -9.47 9.93
N PHE A 325 -6.08 -8.24 10.40
CA PHE A 325 -6.29 -7.07 9.54
C PHE A 325 -5.57 -5.84 10.09
N ASP A 326 -5.23 -4.93 9.20
CA ASP A 326 -4.73 -3.61 9.58
C ASP A 326 -5.86 -2.77 10.20
N PRO A 327 -5.76 -2.40 11.49
CA PRO A 327 -6.81 -1.66 12.17
C PRO A 327 -7.02 -0.23 11.65
N VAL A 328 -6.02 0.38 11.01
CA VAL A 328 -6.07 1.82 10.69
C VAL A 328 -7.01 2.14 9.53
N PRO A 329 -6.91 1.48 8.35
CA PRO A 329 -7.89 1.63 7.29
C PRO A 329 -9.32 1.24 7.71
N TRP A 330 -9.45 0.25 8.59
CA TRP A 330 -10.74 -0.24 9.06
C TRP A 330 -11.44 0.77 9.99
N LEU A 331 -10.70 1.44 10.88
CA LEU A 331 -11.29 2.33 11.88
C LEU A 331 -12.13 3.46 11.25
N THR A 332 -11.80 3.88 10.04
CA THR A 332 -12.53 4.94 9.34
C THR A 332 -13.81 4.49 8.67
N TYR A 333 -13.95 3.20 8.37
CA TYR A 333 -15.21 2.64 7.92
C TYR A 333 -16.30 2.81 8.98
N ALA A 334 -15.96 2.58 10.26
CA ALA A 334 -16.83 2.81 11.40
C ALA A 334 -17.39 4.24 11.48
N PHE A 335 -16.67 5.21 10.92
CA PHE A 335 -17.04 6.62 10.89
C PHE A 335 -17.57 7.10 9.54
N ARG A 336 -17.80 6.18 8.60
CA ARG A 336 -18.27 6.48 7.23
C ARG A 336 -17.38 7.50 6.51
N LEU A 337 -16.08 7.48 6.78
CA LEU A 337 -15.12 8.25 6.01
C LEU A 337 -14.72 7.42 4.79
N ALA A 338 -14.89 8.02 3.62
CA ALA A 338 -14.48 7.48 2.33
C ALA A 338 -12.97 7.71 2.11
N HIS A 339 -12.36 6.75 1.42
CA HIS A 339 -11.05 6.96 0.79
C HIS A 339 -11.17 7.76 -0.50
N THR A 340 -10.05 8.31 -0.95
CA THR A 340 -9.87 8.95 -2.27
C THR A 340 -10.28 8.02 -3.42
N LYS A 341 -10.65 8.58 -4.57
CA LYS A 341 -11.00 7.82 -5.78
C LYS A 341 -9.75 7.24 -6.47
N GLU A 342 -9.15 6.25 -5.82
CA GLU A 342 -7.98 5.50 -6.28
C GLU A 342 -8.32 4.02 -6.48
N ALA A 343 -7.53 3.31 -7.29
CA ALA A 343 -7.59 1.86 -7.28
C ALA A 343 -7.10 1.36 -5.89
N VAL A 344 -7.68 0.26 -5.41
CA VAL A 344 -7.30 -0.33 -4.13
C VAL A 344 -6.75 -1.73 -4.32
N VAL A 345 -5.71 -2.06 -3.57
CA VAL A 345 -5.14 -3.41 -3.49
C VAL A 345 -5.22 -3.90 -2.05
N LYS A 346 -5.97 -4.98 -1.83
CA LYS A 346 -5.91 -5.77 -0.60
C LYS A 346 -4.70 -6.68 -0.68
N MET A 347 -3.80 -6.53 0.26
CA MET A 347 -2.63 -7.36 0.43
C MET A 347 -2.94 -8.49 1.40
N SER A 348 -2.96 -9.71 0.85
CA SER A 348 -3.19 -10.96 1.58
C SER A 348 -2.38 -12.09 0.93
N ASP A 349 -2.53 -13.33 1.39
CA ASP A 349 -2.00 -14.52 0.69
C ASP A 349 -2.42 -14.59 -0.78
N ARG A 350 -3.59 -14.02 -1.11
CA ARG A 350 -4.08 -13.85 -2.47
C ARG A 350 -4.45 -12.38 -2.68
N PRO A 351 -3.52 -11.56 -3.19
CA PRO A 351 -3.78 -10.15 -3.45
C PRO A 351 -5.05 -9.96 -4.28
N GLN A 352 -5.84 -8.94 -3.96
CA GLN A 352 -7.04 -8.59 -4.71
C GLN A 352 -7.02 -7.12 -5.04
N ARG A 353 -7.48 -6.77 -6.24
CA ARG A 353 -7.54 -5.40 -6.73
C ARG A 353 -8.98 -5.03 -7.06
N TRP A 354 -9.36 -3.81 -6.72
CA TRP A 354 -10.60 -3.19 -7.19
C TRP A 354 -10.30 -1.88 -7.90
N ALA A 355 -11.05 -1.61 -8.96
CA ALA A 355 -10.96 -0.37 -9.72
C ALA A 355 -11.43 0.82 -8.87
N ALA A 356 -10.91 2.01 -9.19
CA ALA A 356 -11.32 3.26 -8.56
C ALA A 356 -12.82 3.54 -8.76
N GLY A 357 -13.43 4.17 -7.76
CA GLY A 357 -14.86 4.53 -7.77
C GLY A 357 -15.83 3.39 -7.48
N THR A 358 -15.32 2.18 -7.19
CA THR A 358 -16.12 1.07 -6.64
C THR A 358 -16.38 1.28 -5.15
N SER A 359 -17.43 0.67 -4.60
CA SER A 359 -17.68 0.64 -3.15
C SER A 359 -16.48 0.13 -2.37
N GLU A 360 -15.80 -0.87 -2.90
CA GLU A 360 -14.65 -1.51 -2.30
C GLU A 360 -13.46 -0.54 -2.27
N SER A 361 -13.22 0.16 -3.38
CA SER A 361 -12.22 1.25 -3.40
C SER A 361 -12.52 2.38 -2.44
N MET A 362 -13.80 2.62 -2.11
CA MET A 362 -14.20 3.70 -1.23
C MET A 362 -14.14 3.34 0.26
N PHE A 363 -14.44 2.09 0.62
CA PHE A 363 -14.74 1.71 2.01
C PHE A 363 -13.96 0.51 2.56
N GLU A 364 -13.32 -0.32 1.73
CA GLU A 364 -12.54 -1.44 2.25
C GLU A 364 -11.29 -0.96 3.00
N PRO A 365 -10.90 -1.64 4.09
CA PRO A 365 -11.47 -2.88 4.63
C PRO A 365 -12.79 -2.68 5.41
N THR A 366 -13.82 -3.48 5.09
CA THR A 366 -15.15 -3.45 5.76
C THR A 366 -15.37 -4.58 6.77
N THR A 367 -14.44 -5.54 6.83
CA THR A 367 -14.74 -6.90 7.33
C THR A 367 -14.60 -7.13 8.84
N VAL A 368 -15.01 -8.34 9.26
CA VAL A 368 -15.06 -8.92 10.63
C VAL A 368 -13.87 -9.84 10.98
N SER A 369 -12.68 -9.65 10.38
CA SER A 369 -11.49 -10.44 10.79
C SER A 369 -11.27 -10.33 12.31
N PHE A 370 -11.01 -11.46 12.96
CA PHE A 370 -11.17 -11.56 14.42
C PHE A 370 -10.14 -10.79 15.24
N VAL A 371 -8.94 -10.55 14.70
CA VAL A 371 -7.82 -10.01 15.48
C VAL A 371 -7.16 -8.85 14.73
N PRO A 372 -7.30 -7.61 15.20
CA PRO A 372 -6.52 -6.51 14.65
C PRO A 372 -5.04 -6.79 14.88
N ASP A 373 -4.20 -6.67 13.86
CA ASP A 373 -2.76 -6.88 14.00
C ASP A 373 -2.02 -5.62 13.57
N ILE A 374 -1.49 -4.94 14.58
CA ILE A 374 -0.76 -3.69 14.38
C ILE A 374 0.60 -3.93 13.71
N MET A 375 1.17 -5.14 13.78
CA MET A 375 2.43 -5.46 13.11
C MET A 375 2.26 -5.45 11.60
N ILE A 376 1.09 -5.85 11.10
CA ILE A 376 0.80 -5.75 9.66
C ILE A 376 0.47 -4.33 9.22
N HIS A 377 0.32 -3.37 10.13
CA HIS A 377 0.21 -1.97 9.76
C HIS A 377 1.57 -1.36 9.39
N LEU A 378 2.71 -1.95 9.77
CA LEU A 378 4.02 -1.33 9.59
C LEU A 378 4.34 -1.05 8.10
N PRO A 379 4.96 0.09 7.74
CA PRO A 379 5.29 0.42 6.34
C PRO A 379 6.06 -0.69 5.64
N ALA A 380 6.96 -1.32 6.37
CA ALA A 380 7.85 -2.32 5.83
C ALA A 380 7.15 -3.67 5.57
N GLU A 381 6.05 -3.98 6.28
CA GLU A 381 5.20 -5.12 5.95
C GLU A 381 4.42 -4.89 4.65
N TYR A 382 3.95 -3.66 4.41
CA TYR A 382 3.36 -3.30 3.11
C TYR A 382 4.35 -3.51 1.97
N ILE A 383 5.58 -3.01 2.10
CA ILE A 383 6.65 -3.21 1.12
C ILE A 383 6.91 -4.69 0.89
N ARG A 384 7.07 -5.47 1.98
CA ARG A 384 7.28 -6.93 1.90
C ARG A 384 6.17 -7.58 1.10
N ARG A 385 4.90 -7.34 1.44
CA ARG A 385 3.76 -7.94 0.77
C ARG A 385 3.66 -7.52 -0.70
N ILE A 386 3.97 -6.28 -1.03
CA ILE A 386 3.98 -5.80 -2.43
C ILE A 386 5.07 -6.54 -3.22
N ILE A 387 6.26 -6.70 -2.64
CA ILE A 387 7.32 -7.52 -3.21
C ILE A 387 6.83 -8.95 -3.42
N MET A 388 6.19 -9.55 -2.43
CA MET A 388 5.66 -10.92 -2.52
C MET A 388 4.59 -11.09 -3.60
N ALA A 389 3.72 -10.10 -3.77
CA ALA A 389 2.63 -10.13 -4.73
C ALA A 389 3.12 -9.93 -6.17
N THR A 390 4.15 -9.10 -6.36
CA THR A 390 4.56 -8.63 -7.69
C THR A 390 5.84 -9.25 -8.18
N ARG A 391 6.80 -9.57 -7.31
CA ARG A 391 8.14 -9.98 -7.70
C ARG A 391 8.17 -11.45 -8.08
N PHE A 392 8.90 -11.75 -9.15
CA PHE A 392 9.20 -13.13 -9.55
C PHE A 392 10.60 -13.23 -10.14
N VAL A 393 11.12 -14.45 -10.19
CA VAL A 393 12.47 -14.71 -10.70
C VAL A 393 12.39 -15.57 -11.96
N ASN A 394 12.97 -15.07 -13.03
CA ASN A 394 13.18 -15.80 -14.27
C ASN A 394 14.57 -16.41 -14.26
N VAL A 395 14.67 -17.73 -14.31
CA VAL A 395 15.94 -18.44 -14.37
C VAL A 395 16.09 -19.12 -15.72
N LYS A 396 17.14 -18.74 -16.46
CA LYS A 396 17.52 -19.35 -17.72
C LYS A 396 18.81 -20.13 -17.54
N VAL A 397 18.72 -21.45 -17.68
CA VAL A 397 19.90 -22.31 -17.82
C VAL A 397 20.20 -22.39 -19.31
N ALA A 398 21.24 -21.71 -19.77
CA ALA A 398 21.50 -21.59 -21.21
C ALA A 398 22.31 -22.76 -21.77
N TYR A 399 23.28 -23.28 -21.01
CA TYR A 399 24.26 -24.22 -21.54
C TYR A 399 24.94 -25.02 -20.41
N ALA A 400 25.34 -26.27 -20.69
CA ALA A 400 26.25 -27.03 -19.82
C ALA A 400 27.53 -27.49 -20.55
N GLN A 401 28.67 -27.40 -19.87
CA GLN A 401 29.98 -27.91 -20.31
C GLN A 401 30.54 -28.93 -19.33
N GLY A 402 31.32 -29.90 -19.84
CA GLY A 402 32.06 -30.83 -18.99
C GLY A 402 31.26 -32.05 -18.56
N LEU A 403 30.23 -32.43 -19.34
CA LEU A 403 29.44 -33.63 -19.08
C LEU A 403 30.29 -34.89 -19.31
N PRO A 404 30.29 -35.85 -18.37
CA PRO A 404 30.99 -37.11 -18.54
C PRO A 404 30.31 -37.94 -19.63
N GLU A 405 31.11 -38.65 -20.44
CA GLU A 405 30.58 -39.69 -21.31
C GLU A 405 30.02 -40.85 -20.45
N ARG A 406 28.93 -41.50 -20.89
CA ARG A 406 28.41 -42.68 -20.17
C ARG A 406 29.40 -43.83 -20.30
N SER A 407 30.25 -44.03 -19.29
CA SER A 407 31.23 -45.11 -19.25
C SER A 407 30.65 -46.51 -19.01
N ALA A 408 29.32 -46.66 -18.83
CA ALA A 408 28.72 -47.87 -18.27
C ALA A 408 28.03 -48.83 -19.28
N ARG A 409 28.15 -48.64 -20.61
CA ARG A 409 27.62 -49.61 -21.59
C ARG A 409 28.62 -49.94 -22.71
N PRO A 410 29.33 -51.07 -22.63
CA PRO A 410 30.34 -51.47 -23.62
C PRO A 410 29.84 -51.69 -25.06
N LEU A 411 28.52 -51.78 -25.28
CA LEU A 411 27.94 -52.03 -26.62
C LEU A 411 27.01 -50.95 -27.17
N LEU A 412 26.66 -49.91 -26.39
CA LEU A 412 25.71 -48.86 -26.77
C LEU A 412 26.15 -47.47 -26.23
N GLY A 413 27.46 -47.19 -26.29
CA GLY A 413 28.04 -45.93 -25.84
C GLY A 413 27.23 -44.72 -26.32
N GLY A 414 26.93 -43.79 -25.41
CA GLY A 414 26.08 -42.65 -25.71
C GLY A 414 26.29 -41.53 -24.71
N LYS A 415 26.17 -40.29 -25.18
CA LYS A 415 26.19 -39.09 -24.35
C LYS A 415 24.90 -39.02 -23.51
N PRO A 416 24.91 -38.34 -22.35
CA PRO A 416 23.72 -38.20 -21.53
C PRO A 416 22.58 -37.46 -22.26
N SER A 417 21.35 -37.70 -21.82
CA SER A 417 20.17 -36.98 -22.29
C SER A 417 19.74 -35.99 -21.21
N CYS A 418 20.22 -34.75 -21.29
CA CYS A 418 20.21 -33.86 -20.14
C CYS A 418 18.96 -32.96 -20.08
N TYR A 419 18.48 -32.70 -18.88
CA TYR A 419 17.59 -31.56 -18.57
C TYR A 419 17.98 -30.93 -17.24
N ALA A 420 17.62 -29.66 -17.05
CA ALA A 420 17.85 -28.93 -15.81
C ALA A 420 16.53 -28.66 -15.08
N THR A 421 16.58 -28.63 -13.75
CA THR A 421 15.49 -28.19 -12.87
C THR A 421 15.97 -27.05 -12.00
N VAL A 422 15.06 -26.14 -11.63
CA VAL A 422 15.36 -25.02 -10.73
C VAL A 422 14.33 -24.95 -9.63
N GLU A 423 14.75 -24.69 -8.39
CA GLU A 423 13.88 -24.48 -7.24
C GLU A 423 14.45 -23.44 -6.27
N ALA A 424 13.56 -22.80 -5.49
CA ALA A 424 13.94 -22.01 -4.34
C ALA A 424 14.07 -22.94 -3.11
N VAL A 425 15.27 -23.04 -2.53
CA VAL A 425 15.64 -24.09 -1.57
C VAL A 425 14.77 -24.10 -0.31
N ASN A 426 14.32 -22.92 0.14
CA ASN A 426 13.56 -22.79 1.38
C ASN A 426 12.05 -23.01 1.21
N ARG A 427 11.58 -23.38 0.02
CA ARG A 427 10.15 -23.51 -0.31
C ARG A 427 9.75 -24.96 -0.55
N LYS A 428 9.24 -25.61 0.50
CA LYS A 428 8.91 -27.05 0.49
C LYS A 428 7.79 -27.45 -0.49
N TRP A 429 6.99 -26.50 -0.96
CA TRP A 429 5.82 -26.76 -1.82
C TRP A 429 5.93 -26.10 -3.19
N ALA A 430 7.07 -25.47 -3.50
CA ALA A 430 7.26 -24.77 -4.76
C ALA A 430 7.28 -25.76 -5.93
N VAL A 431 6.62 -25.36 -7.00
CA VAL A 431 6.73 -26.05 -8.29
C VAL A 431 8.20 -25.99 -8.74
N THR A 432 8.78 -27.14 -9.07
CA THR A 432 10.13 -27.23 -9.65
C THR A 432 10.04 -27.25 -11.18
N PRO A 433 10.13 -26.09 -11.89
CA PRO A 433 10.16 -26.06 -13.33
C PRO A 433 11.38 -26.82 -13.89
N ARG A 434 11.24 -27.35 -15.12
CA ARG A 434 12.30 -28.07 -15.81
C ARG A 434 12.40 -27.69 -17.28
N THR A 435 13.60 -27.76 -17.84
CA THR A 435 13.84 -27.57 -19.28
C THR A 435 13.43 -28.80 -20.10
N SER A 436 13.33 -28.63 -21.42
CA SER A 436 13.29 -29.76 -22.35
C SER A 436 14.54 -30.63 -22.24
N THR A 437 14.39 -31.92 -22.50
CA THR A 437 15.50 -32.88 -22.52
C THR A 437 16.25 -32.78 -23.85
N LYS A 438 17.57 -32.55 -23.80
CA LYS A 438 18.46 -32.60 -24.96
C LYS A 438 19.15 -33.96 -25.01
N LYS A 439 18.82 -34.76 -26.03
CA LYS A 439 19.28 -36.15 -26.15
C LYS A 439 20.72 -36.22 -26.67
N ASN A 440 21.48 -37.19 -26.13
CA ASN A 440 22.78 -37.62 -26.65
C ASN A 440 23.77 -36.47 -26.95
N THR A 441 23.96 -35.56 -25.99
CA THR A 441 24.90 -34.43 -26.15
C THR A 441 25.73 -34.18 -24.88
N ALA A 442 27.00 -33.83 -25.06
CA ALA A 442 27.93 -33.43 -23.99
C ALA A 442 27.96 -31.91 -23.78
N SER A 443 27.21 -31.18 -24.62
CA SER A 443 27.11 -29.73 -24.64
C SER A 443 25.66 -29.31 -24.89
N PRO A 444 24.71 -29.70 -24.03
CA PRO A 444 23.33 -29.32 -24.18
C PRO A 444 23.21 -27.81 -24.09
N THR A 445 22.45 -27.25 -25.04
CA THR A 445 22.06 -25.84 -25.04
C THR A 445 20.55 -25.80 -24.82
N TRP A 446 20.13 -25.06 -23.80
CA TRP A 446 18.73 -24.78 -23.55
C TRP A 446 18.51 -23.27 -23.74
N GLY A 447 17.37 -22.89 -24.29
CA GLY A 447 16.98 -21.49 -24.47
C GLY A 447 15.85 -21.07 -23.54
N GLU A 448 15.36 -22.00 -22.72
CA GLU A 448 14.12 -21.91 -21.96
C GLU A 448 14.32 -21.10 -20.68
N THR A 449 13.39 -20.20 -20.42
CA THR A 449 13.30 -19.45 -19.17
C THR A 449 12.28 -20.13 -18.27
N MET A 450 12.69 -20.42 -17.03
CA MET A 450 11.86 -21.00 -16.00
C MET A 450 11.40 -19.90 -15.05
N LEU A 451 10.10 -19.81 -14.83
CA LEU A 451 9.49 -18.85 -13.92
C LEU A 451 9.41 -19.46 -12.51
N LEU A 452 9.95 -18.76 -11.52
CA LEU A 452 9.80 -19.06 -10.10
C LEU A 452 8.87 -18.02 -9.47
N GLU A 453 7.59 -18.38 -9.33
CA GLU A 453 6.55 -17.50 -8.77
C GLU A 453 6.62 -17.38 -7.24
N GLU A 454 7.18 -18.39 -6.55
CA GLU A 454 7.22 -18.47 -5.08
C GLU A 454 8.54 -18.00 -4.47
N TYR A 455 9.37 -17.30 -5.24
CA TYR A 455 10.64 -16.77 -4.75
C TYR A 455 10.44 -15.68 -3.69
N GLU A 456 11.03 -15.87 -2.50
CA GLU A 456 11.19 -14.81 -1.51
C GLU A 456 12.58 -14.19 -1.59
N PRO A 457 12.70 -12.86 -1.42
CA PRO A 457 14.01 -12.26 -1.29
C PRO A 457 14.82 -12.90 -0.15
N GLY A 458 16.05 -13.30 -0.47
CA GLY A 458 16.90 -14.05 0.45
C GLY A 458 16.94 -15.55 0.16
N ASP A 459 15.98 -16.09 -0.60
CA ASP A 459 15.98 -17.51 -0.99
C ASP A 459 17.19 -17.88 -1.85
N GLU A 460 17.80 -19.03 -1.54
CA GLU A 460 18.80 -19.64 -2.41
C GLU A 460 18.13 -20.31 -3.61
N LEU A 461 18.78 -20.25 -4.77
CA LEU A 461 18.37 -21.01 -5.94
C LEU A 461 19.19 -22.30 -6.04
N GLU A 462 18.54 -23.44 -6.17
CA GLU A 462 19.20 -24.71 -6.50
C GLU A 462 18.87 -25.12 -7.93
N VAL A 463 19.92 -25.25 -8.75
CA VAL A 463 19.85 -25.79 -10.10
C VAL A 463 20.39 -27.21 -10.08
N LYS A 464 19.57 -28.18 -10.48
CA LYS A 464 19.98 -29.60 -10.60
C LYS A 464 20.02 -29.98 -12.06
N LEU A 465 21.06 -30.72 -12.43
CA LEU A 465 21.20 -31.27 -13.78
C LEU A 465 20.97 -32.78 -13.74
N TRP A 466 20.14 -33.28 -14.64
CA TRP A 466 19.69 -34.67 -14.67
C TRP A 466 20.01 -35.33 -16.01
N ASP A 467 20.36 -36.61 -15.97
CA ASP A 467 20.40 -37.50 -17.12
C ASP A 467 19.08 -38.28 -17.18
N ALA A 468 18.29 -38.05 -18.24
CA ALA A 468 17.06 -38.77 -18.50
C ALA A 468 17.37 -40.20 -18.95
N VAL A 469 16.91 -41.18 -18.18
CA VAL A 469 17.19 -42.61 -18.44
C VAL A 469 15.93 -43.37 -18.90
N TRP A 470 14.77 -42.71 -18.94
CA TRP A 470 13.51 -43.30 -19.41
C TRP A 470 13.62 -43.91 -20.82
N PRO A 471 13.04 -45.10 -21.09
CA PRO A 471 12.21 -45.94 -20.20
C PRO A 471 13.00 -46.91 -19.30
N TRP A 472 14.32 -46.81 -19.23
CA TRP A 472 15.19 -47.86 -18.69
C TRP A 472 15.54 -47.73 -17.20
N GLY A 473 15.07 -46.69 -16.51
CA GLY A 473 15.33 -46.47 -15.10
C GLY A 473 14.98 -45.08 -14.62
N ALA A 474 15.26 -44.80 -13.35
CA ALA A 474 15.14 -43.48 -12.76
C ALA A 474 16.21 -42.53 -13.31
N ASP A 475 15.87 -41.25 -13.41
CA ASP A 475 16.79 -40.22 -13.87
C ASP A 475 17.95 -40.06 -12.87
N LYS A 476 19.16 -39.85 -13.41
CA LYS A 476 20.39 -39.77 -12.61
C LYS A 476 20.82 -38.32 -12.46
N ALA A 477 21.02 -37.86 -11.22
CA ALA A 477 21.60 -36.55 -10.98
C ALA A 477 23.05 -36.50 -11.49
N LEU A 478 23.36 -35.49 -12.31
CA LEU A 478 24.68 -35.21 -12.88
C LEU A 478 25.45 -34.14 -12.12
N GLY A 479 24.74 -33.27 -11.40
CA GLY A 479 25.34 -32.26 -10.55
C GLY A 479 24.28 -31.34 -9.93
N ARG A 480 24.71 -30.57 -8.93
CA ARG A 480 23.93 -29.53 -8.27
C ARG A 480 24.72 -28.23 -8.20
N LEU A 481 24.01 -27.14 -8.36
CA LEU A 481 24.51 -25.78 -8.20
C LEU A 481 23.59 -25.06 -7.23
N LYS A 482 24.16 -24.51 -6.15
CA LYS A 482 23.46 -23.58 -5.27
C LYS A 482 23.96 -22.17 -5.52
N LEU A 483 23.05 -21.27 -5.81
CA LEU A 483 23.32 -19.85 -5.99
C LEU A 483 22.73 -19.09 -4.80
N GLN A 484 23.61 -18.48 -4.02
CA GLN A 484 23.25 -17.64 -2.89
C GLN A 484 22.47 -16.40 -3.37
N SER A 485 21.46 -15.96 -2.62
CA SER A 485 20.64 -14.80 -3.00
C SER A 485 21.48 -13.56 -3.25
N GLN A 486 22.52 -13.31 -2.45
CA GLN A 486 23.42 -12.15 -2.61
C GLN A 486 24.19 -12.15 -3.93
N ALA A 487 24.25 -13.28 -4.64
CA ALA A 487 24.91 -13.36 -5.95
C ALA A 487 24.03 -12.86 -7.10
N PHE A 488 22.70 -12.73 -6.91
CA PHE A 488 21.77 -12.34 -7.97
C PHE A 488 20.64 -11.39 -7.55
N ASP A 489 20.34 -11.25 -6.27
CA ASP A 489 19.28 -10.38 -5.75
C ASP A 489 19.90 -9.06 -5.27
N PRO A 490 19.41 -7.87 -5.67
CA PRO A 490 18.23 -7.61 -6.51
C PRO A 490 18.50 -7.41 -8.00
N HIS A 491 19.76 -7.50 -8.43
CA HIS A 491 20.19 -7.01 -9.75
C HIS A 491 20.18 -8.05 -10.89
N GLY A 492 19.76 -9.27 -10.60
CA GLY A 492 19.95 -10.42 -11.48
C GLY A 492 21.39 -10.91 -11.49
N PHE A 493 21.63 -11.92 -12.32
CA PHE A 493 22.95 -12.54 -12.52
C PHE A 493 23.05 -13.07 -13.96
N GLU A 494 24.21 -12.97 -14.59
CA GLU A 494 24.50 -13.77 -15.79
C GLU A 494 25.96 -14.22 -15.75
N GLY A 495 26.20 -15.52 -15.87
CA GLY A 495 27.56 -16.03 -15.85
C GLY A 495 27.68 -17.54 -15.92
N TRP A 496 28.94 -17.98 -15.93
CA TRP A 496 29.30 -19.39 -15.81
C TRP A 496 29.52 -19.75 -14.35
N VAL A 497 28.87 -20.82 -13.90
CA VAL A 497 28.99 -21.29 -12.51
C VAL A 497 29.32 -22.78 -12.50
N PRO A 498 30.35 -23.21 -11.74
CA PRO A 498 30.64 -24.62 -11.56
C PRO A 498 29.59 -25.30 -10.66
N MET A 499 29.23 -26.54 -11.00
CA MET A 499 28.44 -27.45 -10.19
C MET A 499 29.34 -28.26 -9.26
N ASP A 500 28.75 -28.94 -8.26
CA ASP A 500 29.45 -29.85 -7.34
C ASP A 500 30.21 -31.00 -8.05
N SER A 501 29.76 -31.39 -9.24
CA SER A 501 30.39 -32.43 -10.07
C SER A 501 31.51 -31.94 -10.99
N GLY A 502 31.81 -30.64 -11.01
CA GLY A 502 32.78 -30.03 -11.92
C GLY A 502 32.22 -29.63 -13.30
N ILE A 503 30.96 -29.98 -13.60
CA ILE A 503 30.21 -29.46 -14.75
C ILE A 503 30.09 -27.94 -14.61
N ARG A 504 30.17 -27.19 -15.72
CA ARG A 504 29.93 -25.73 -15.71
C ARG A 504 28.60 -25.42 -16.39
N LEU A 505 27.76 -24.62 -15.74
CA LEU A 505 26.51 -24.13 -16.31
C LEU A 505 26.62 -22.65 -16.65
N LYS A 506 26.11 -22.24 -17.81
CA LYS A 506 25.81 -20.83 -18.09
C LYS A 506 24.40 -20.53 -17.61
N VAL A 507 24.27 -19.71 -16.58
CA VAL A 507 23.00 -19.36 -15.93
C VAL A 507 22.77 -17.86 -16.06
N SER A 508 21.53 -17.48 -16.34
CA SER A 508 21.04 -16.11 -16.24
C SER A 508 19.83 -16.08 -15.30
N VAL A 509 19.83 -15.15 -14.36
CA VAL A 509 18.77 -14.90 -13.39
C VAL A 509 18.31 -13.47 -13.62
N VAL A 510 17.03 -13.28 -13.90
CA VAL A 510 16.43 -11.97 -14.11
C VAL A 510 15.34 -11.77 -13.07
N ILE A 511 15.46 -10.69 -12.30
CA ILE A 511 14.42 -10.24 -11.38
C ILE A 511 13.37 -9.47 -12.19
N SER A 512 12.10 -9.81 -12.01
CA SER A 512 10.99 -9.18 -12.72
C SER A 512 9.84 -8.89 -11.77
N TYR A 513 8.94 -8.01 -12.20
CA TYR A 513 7.76 -7.63 -11.44
C TYR A 513 6.52 -7.73 -12.33
N ARG A 514 5.43 -8.26 -11.77
CA ARG A 514 4.11 -8.24 -12.41
C ARG A 514 3.52 -6.86 -12.21
N ASP A 515 2.73 -6.45 -13.19
CA ASP A 515 1.88 -5.30 -13.02
C ASP A 515 0.80 -5.59 -11.97
N LEU A 516 0.53 -4.65 -11.06
CA LEU A 516 -0.57 -4.80 -10.12
C LEU A 516 -1.92 -4.83 -10.84
N ASP A 517 -2.02 -4.25 -12.03
CA ASP A 517 -3.23 -4.34 -12.86
C ASP A 517 -3.48 -5.75 -13.41
N SER A 518 -2.53 -6.67 -13.28
CA SER A 518 -2.69 -8.09 -13.62
C SER A 518 -3.17 -8.97 -12.47
N LEU A 519 -3.27 -8.42 -11.25
CA LEU A 519 -3.89 -9.06 -10.09
C LEU A 519 -5.41 -8.95 -10.18
#